data_AF-A0A258X6I0-F1
#
_entry.id   AF-A0A258X6I0-F1
#
_cell.length_a   1.000
_cell.length_b   1.000
_cell.length_c   1.000
_cell.angle_alpha   90.00
_cell.angle_beta   90.00
_cell.angle_gamma   90.00
#
_symmetry.space_group_name_H-M   'P 1'
#
loop_
_entity.id
_entity.type
_entity.pdbx_description
1 polymer ?
#
loop_
_entity_poly.entity_id
_entity_poly.type
_entity_poly.pdbx_seq_one_letter_code
_entity_poly.pdbx_strand_id
1 'polypeptide(L)'
;MTARPSLPQSDVSAGVGLAGLAGLFFWIMVCRSWPQIVDAFGLNAPHEVMDGPGAAMMALVFSGTGMVGWSLLVDKVHRRTSTGIDWSAPRPIREILDISITKIAGLWATWAVIGFAYCLGRWYWRGQYVFAMEVLETVVPVLFLGAIPYVLWLDRVLVNPRDASWHFGAMLIGREPWEAAEVKRHALSWLVKGFFCAFMISIVPGGFGAVVRFDWSHAFHDPVEFASLLIETMFMIDVQIAMVGYLVTMKPLDAQIRTA
;
A
#
# COMPACT_ATOMS: atom_id res chain seq x y z
N MET A 1 -29.32 -1.75 33.83
CA MET A 1 -28.99 -2.09 32.43
C MET A 1 -27.62 -1.54 32.14
N THR A 2 -26.59 -2.39 32.09
CA THR A 2 -25.25 -2.00 31.64
C THR A 2 -25.33 -1.65 30.15
N ALA A 3 -25.09 -0.38 29.82
CA ALA A 3 -25.04 0.06 28.43
C ALA A 3 -23.99 -0.79 27.69
N ARG A 4 -24.37 -1.39 26.54
CA ARG A 4 -23.41 -2.08 25.69
C ARG A 4 -22.30 -1.08 25.33
N PRO A 5 -21.02 -1.46 25.44
CA PRO A 5 -19.92 -0.63 24.98
C PRO A 5 -20.19 -0.22 23.53
N SER A 6 -20.05 1.06 23.21
CA SER A 6 -20.10 1.53 21.83
C SER A 6 -19.01 0.80 21.02
N LEU A 7 -19.37 0.34 19.82
CA LEU A 7 -18.40 -0.28 18.92
C LEU A 7 -17.23 0.67 18.66
N PRO A 8 -15.99 0.15 18.57
CA PRO A 8 -14.85 0.98 18.21
C PRO A 8 -15.12 1.66 16.87
N GLN A 9 -14.87 2.96 16.81
CA GLN A 9 -15.06 3.74 15.60
C GLN A 9 -14.01 3.31 14.57
N SER A 10 -14.44 3.10 13.32
CA SER A 10 -13.50 2.80 12.23
C SER A 10 -12.48 3.92 12.07
N ASP A 11 -11.21 3.56 11.96
CA ASP A 11 -10.11 4.51 11.72
C ASP A 11 -10.19 5.17 10.33
N VAL A 12 -10.90 4.51 9.40
CA VAL A 12 -11.08 4.95 8.01
C VAL A 12 -12.55 5.16 7.71
N SER A 13 -12.87 6.26 7.00
CA SER A 13 -14.25 6.54 6.59
C SER A 13 -14.68 5.63 5.43
N ALA A 14 -15.98 5.35 5.33
CA ALA A 14 -16.54 4.59 4.19
C ALA A 14 -16.26 5.29 2.84
N GLY A 15 -16.12 6.62 2.85
CA GLY A 15 -15.81 7.42 1.67
C GLY A 15 -14.47 7.07 1.03
N VAL A 16 -13.46 6.71 1.83
CA VAL A 16 -12.15 6.26 1.32
C VAL A 16 -12.32 4.97 0.50
N GLY A 17 -13.04 3.99 1.03
CA GLY A 17 -13.31 2.73 0.32
C GLY A 17 -14.10 2.95 -0.97
N LEU A 18 -15.15 3.78 -0.94
CA LEU A 18 -15.94 4.12 -2.12
C LEU A 18 -15.12 4.87 -3.18
N ALA A 19 -14.24 5.80 -2.78
CA ALA A 19 -13.35 6.50 -3.70
C ALA A 19 -12.32 5.55 -4.33
N GLY A 20 -11.79 4.61 -3.55
CA GLY A 20 -10.91 3.55 -4.07
C GLY A 20 -11.61 2.65 -5.09
N LEU A 21 -12.85 2.23 -4.80
CA LEU A 21 -13.68 1.48 -5.73
C LEU A 21 -13.94 2.28 -7.00
N ALA A 22 -14.29 3.57 -6.89
CA ALA A 22 -14.52 4.42 -8.06
C ALA A 22 -13.27 4.51 -8.96
N GLY A 23 -12.08 4.68 -8.37
CA GLY A 23 -10.82 4.67 -9.10
C GLY A 23 -10.53 3.32 -9.77
N LEU A 24 -10.76 2.22 -9.06
CA LEU A 24 -10.61 0.86 -9.59
C LEU A 24 -11.55 0.60 -10.77
N PHE A 25 -12.86 0.88 -10.60
CA PHE A 25 -13.86 0.71 -11.67
C PHE A 25 -13.56 1.58 -12.88
N PHE A 26 -13.16 2.84 -12.67
CA PHE A 26 -12.74 3.72 -13.76
C PHE A 26 -11.63 3.09 -14.59
N TRP A 27 -10.57 2.60 -13.93
CA TRP A 27 -9.45 1.99 -14.64
C TRP A 27 -9.82 0.68 -15.33
N ILE A 28 -10.65 -0.17 -14.71
CA ILE A 28 -11.16 -1.38 -15.37
C ILE A 28 -11.94 -1.02 -16.64
N MET A 29 -12.78 0.01 -16.60
CA MET A 29 -13.52 0.46 -17.78
C MET A 29 -12.60 0.96 -18.89
N VAL A 30 -11.52 1.69 -18.54
CA VAL A 30 -10.49 2.10 -19.50
C VAL A 30 -9.80 0.88 -20.13
N CYS A 31 -9.35 -0.09 -19.32
CA CYS A 31 -8.68 -1.28 -19.83
C CYS A 31 -9.58 -2.14 -20.74
N ARG A 32 -10.86 -2.26 -20.38
CA ARG A 32 -11.86 -2.99 -21.17
C ARG A 32 -12.23 -2.27 -22.46
N SER A 33 -12.23 -0.94 -22.43
CA SER A 33 -12.57 -0.11 -23.58
C SER A 33 -11.35 0.30 -24.42
N TRP A 34 -10.17 -0.26 -24.12
CA TRP A 34 -8.93 0.13 -24.76
C TRP A 34 -8.97 0.00 -26.30
N PRO A 35 -9.49 -1.10 -26.89
CA PRO A 35 -9.63 -1.19 -28.35
C PRO A 35 -10.41 -0.01 -28.95
N GLN A 36 -11.55 0.34 -28.34
CA GLN A 36 -12.40 1.44 -28.78
C GLN A 36 -11.73 2.80 -28.60
N ILE A 37 -10.91 2.97 -27.55
CA ILE A 37 -10.11 4.17 -27.33
C ILE A 37 -9.05 4.29 -28.42
N VAL A 38 -8.34 3.20 -28.74
CA VAL A 38 -7.33 3.18 -29.81
C VAL A 38 -7.94 3.54 -31.15
N ASP A 39 -9.09 2.97 -31.50
CA ASP A 39 -9.85 3.29 -32.72
C ASP A 39 -10.27 4.77 -32.76
N ALA A 40 -10.85 5.28 -31.66
CA ALA A 40 -11.38 6.64 -31.60
C ALA A 40 -10.30 7.71 -31.73
N PHE A 41 -9.10 7.45 -31.21
CA PHE A 41 -7.98 8.40 -31.23
C PHE A 41 -6.92 8.09 -32.31
N GLY A 42 -7.10 7.04 -33.11
CA GLY A 42 -6.16 6.63 -34.15
C GLY A 42 -4.75 6.33 -33.59
N LEU A 43 -4.69 5.72 -32.41
CA LEU A 43 -3.42 5.46 -31.73
C LEU A 43 -2.68 4.29 -32.39
N ASN A 44 -1.35 4.38 -32.48
CA ASN A 44 -0.52 3.24 -32.89
C ASN A 44 -0.26 2.34 -31.67
N ALA A 45 -1.31 1.63 -31.23
CA ALA A 45 -1.29 0.73 -30.08
C ALA A 45 -2.06 -0.58 -30.38
N PRO A 46 -1.83 -1.66 -29.60
CA PRO A 46 -2.61 -2.89 -29.74
C PRO A 46 -4.11 -2.66 -29.53
N HIS A 47 -4.93 -3.23 -30.42
CA HIS A 47 -6.40 -3.15 -30.36
C HIS A 47 -6.99 -4.30 -29.53
N GLU A 48 -6.42 -4.52 -28.35
CA GLU A 48 -6.83 -5.58 -27.42
C GLU A 48 -7.08 -5.00 -26.03
N VAL A 49 -7.81 -5.71 -25.18
CA VAL A 49 -8.07 -5.25 -23.81
C VAL A 49 -6.77 -5.25 -22.99
N MET A 50 -6.62 -4.26 -22.10
CA MET A 50 -5.43 -4.17 -21.24
C MET A 50 -5.59 -5.04 -19.98
N ASP A 51 -5.34 -6.34 -20.10
CA ASP A 51 -5.52 -7.34 -19.05
C ASP A 51 -4.21 -7.81 -18.39
N GLY A 52 -3.07 -7.26 -18.82
CA GLY A 52 -1.74 -7.67 -18.38
C GLY A 52 -1.35 -7.23 -16.96
N PRO A 53 -0.25 -7.78 -16.40
CA PRO A 53 0.20 -7.48 -15.04
C PRO A 53 0.46 -5.99 -14.76
N GLY A 54 1.00 -5.27 -15.74
CA GLY A 54 1.20 -3.82 -15.62
C GLY A 54 -0.11 -3.04 -15.48
N ALA A 55 -1.16 -3.44 -16.21
CA ALA A 55 -2.48 -2.83 -16.08
C ALA A 55 -3.11 -3.12 -14.71
N ALA A 56 -2.88 -4.32 -14.17
CA ALA A 56 -3.31 -4.68 -12.82
C ALA A 56 -2.62 -3.85 -11.73
N MET A 57 -1.32 -3.56 -11.88
CA MET A 57 -0.59 -2.64 -10.99
C MET A 57 -1.04 -1.19 -11.15
N MET A 58 -1.39 -0.75 -12.36
CA MET A 58 -1.97 0.58 -12.56
C MET A 58 -3.35 0.71 -11.90
N ALA A 59 -4.13 -0.38 -11.84
CA ALA A 59 -5.39 -0.39 -11.11
C ALA A 59 -5.22 -0.04 -9.62
N LEU A 60 -4.12 -0.53 -9.01
CA LEU A 60 -3.73 -0.19 -7.64
C LEU A 60 -3.41 1.31 -7.49
N VAL A 61 -2.79 1.90 -8.50
CA VAL A 61 -2.47 3.34 -8.51
C VAL A 61 -3.75 4.17 -8.61
N PHE A 62 -4.69 3.81 -9.48
CA PHE A 62 -5.97 4.52 -9.60
C PHE A 62 -6.84 4.38 -8.35
N SER A 63 -6.94 3.17 -7.79
CA SER A 63 -7.67 2.95 -6.53
C SER A 63 -7.01 3.68 -5.37
N GLY A 64 -5.68 3.57 -5.25
CA GLY A 64 -4.90 4.26 -4.23
C GLY A 64 -5.00 5.78 -4.32
N THR A 65 -5.01 6.33 -5.54
CA THR A 65 -5.20 7.77 -5.77
C THR A 65 -6.58 8.23 -5.31
N GLY A 66 -7.63 7.45 -5.59
CA GLY A 66 -8.98 7.74 -5.09
C GLY A 66 -9.04 7.75 -3.56
N MET A 67 -8.48 6.71 -2.93
CA MET A 67 -8.42 6.58 -1.47
C MET A 67 -7.65 7.72 -0.82
N VAL A 68 -6.40 7.97 -1.26
CA VAL A 68 -5.54 9.04 -0.75
C VAL A 68 -6.15 10.41 -0.99
N GLY A 69 -6.72 10.63 -2.18
CA GLY A 69 -7.41 11.87 -2.54
C GLY A 69 -8.59 12.16 -1.60
N TRP A 70 -9.43 11.17 -1.32
CA TRP A 70 -10.53 11.32 -0.36
C TRP A 70 -10.00 11.64 1.04
N SER A 71 -9.02 10.87 1.53
CA SER A 71 -8.43 11.05 2.85
C SER A 71 -7.84 12.44 3.05
N LEU A 72 -7.17 12.99 2.03
CA LEU A 72 -6.51 14.29 2.13
C LEU A 72 -7.44 15.47 1.86
N LEU A 73 -8.30 15.38 0.85
CA LEU A 73 -9.12 16.52 0.39
C LEU A 73 -10.45 16.64 1.17
N VAL A 74 -11.08 15.50 1.45
CA VAL A 74 -12.41 15.45 2.10
C VAL A 74 -12.24 15.27 3.60
N ASP A 75 -11.65 14.14 4.02
CA ASP A 75 -11.52 13.81 5.45
C ASP A 75 -10.44 14.65 6.15
N LYS A 76 -9.51 15.22 5.37
CA LYS A 76 -8.38 16.05 5.83
C LYS A 76 -7.63 15.39 6.98
N VAL A 77 -7.39 14.08 6.85
CA VAL A 77 -6.79 13.24 7.91
C VAL A 77 -5.43 13.75 8.37
N HIS A 78 -4.68 14.38 7.46
CA HIS A 78 -3.39 15.01 7.73
C HIS A 78 -3.44 16.11 8.81
N ARG A 79 -4.62 16.68 9.12
CA ARG A 79 -4.80 17.70 10.17
C ARG A 79 -5.22 17.13 11.52
N ARG A 80 -5.45 15.81 11.62
CA ARG A 80 -5.89 15.18 12.87
C ARG A 80 -4.73 15.09 13.85
N THR A 81 -5.03 15.29 15.12
CA THR A 81 -4.06 15.14 16.22
C THR A 81 -3.56 13.70 16.37
N SER A 82 -4.36 12.71 15.94
CA SER A 82 -4.01 11.28 15.93
C SER A 82 -2.78 10.95 15.09
N THR A 83 -2.47 11.77 14.07
CA THR A 83 -1.26 11.63 13.26
C THR A 83 0.02 11.89 14.07
N GLY A 84 -0.08 12.66 15.15
CA GLY A 84 1.07 13.15 15.92
C GLY A 84 1.95 14.12 15.12
N ILE A 85 1.37 14.83 14.14
CA ILE A 85 2.03 15.86 13.34
C ILE A 85 1.58 17.25 13.80
N ASP A 86 2.53 18.14 14.03
CA ASP A 86 2.34 19.57 14.21
C ASP A 86 2.93 20.32 12.99
N TRP A 87 2.04 20.75 12.10
CA TRP A 87 2.41 21.51 10.90
C TRP A 87 2.84 22.94 11.19
N SER A 88 2.55 23.48 12.38
CA SER A 88 2.79 24.88 12.73
C SER A 88 4.21 25.17 13.21
N ALA A 89 4.92 24.15 13.68
CA ALA A 89 6.24 24.30 14.30
C ALA A 89 7.30 23.35 13.68
N PRO A 90 7.65 23.50 12.38
CA PRO A 90 8.65 22.66 11.75
C PRO A 90 10.05 22.95 12.31
N ARG A 91 10.69 21.92 12.89
CA ARG A 91 12.06 22.02 13.42
C ARG A 91 13.09 22.25 12.30
N PRO A 92 14.21 22.95 12.59
CA PRO A 92 15.37 22.98 11.69
C PRO A 92 15.94 21.59 11.44
N ILE A 93 16.40 21.32 10.21
CA ILE A 93 16.96 20.01 9.83
C ILE A 93 18.08 19.58 10.79
N ARG A 94 18.95 20.52 11.19
CA ARG A 94 20.09 20.24 12.09
C ARG A 94 19.68 19.62 13.43
N GLU A 95 18.49 19.94 13.94
CA GLU A 95 18.00 19.40 15.22
C GLU A 95 17.45 17.99 15.10
N ILE A 96 17.09 17.55 13.89
CA ILE A 96 16.49 16.23 13.65
C ILE A 96 17.45 15.25 12.95
N LEU A 97 18.59 15.72 12.44
CA LEU A 97 19.50 14.89 11.63
C LEU A 97 19.91 13.60 12.33
N ASP A 98 20.34 13.67 13.58
CA ASP A 98 20.80 12.48 14.32
C ASP A 98 19.66 11.46 14.50
N ILE A 99 18.44 11.95 14.80
CA ILE A 99 17.24 11.11 14.94
C ILE A 99 16.88 10.48 13.59
N SER A 100 16.83 11.28 12.52
CA SER A 100 16.48 10.81 11.19
C SER A 100 17.49 9.81 10.63
N ILE A 101 18.80 10.00 10.86
CA ILE A 101 19.84 9.06 10.44
C ILE A 101 19.65 7.71 11.14
N THR A 102 19.42 7.70 12.46
CA THR A 102 19.14 6.48 13.22
C THR A 102 17.89 5.77 12.69
N LYS A 103 16.82 6.52 12.38
CA LYS A 103 15.58 5.96 11.81
C LYS A 103 15.79 5.39 10.41
N ILE A 104 16.48 6.11 9.53
CA ILE A 104 16.80 5.65 8.17
C ILE A 104 17.63 4.37 8.23
N ALA A 105 18.64 4.30 9.11
CA ALA A 105 19.42 3.09 9.32
C ALA A 105 18.54 1.89 9.74
N GLY A 106 17.60 2.10 10.66
CA GLY A 106 16.62 1.08 11.04
C GLY A 106 15.73 0.63 9.88
N LEU A 107 15.24 1.56 9.06
CA LEU A 107 14.42 1.25 7.88
C LEU A 107 15.20 0.48 6.82
N TRP A 108 16.43 0.90 6.52
CA TRP A 108 17.30 0.22 5.56
C TRP A 108 17.68 -1.18 6.02
N ALA A 109 18.01 -1.36 7.30
CA ALA A 109 18.23 -2.68 7.87
C ALA A 109 16.99 -3.57 7.76
N THR A 110 15.79 -3.00 7.91
CA THR A 110 14.53 -3.74 7.76
C THR A 110 14.35 -4.25 6.32
N TRP A 111 14.60 -3.41 5.32
CA TRP A 111 14.56 -3.82 3.91
C TRP A 111 15.61 -4.89 3.61
N ALA A 112 16.82 -4.77 4.15
CA ALA A 112 17.86 -5.78 3.98
C ALA A 112 17.45 -7.15 4.57
N VAL A 113 16.84 -7.17 5.76
CA VAL A 113 16.33 -8.40 6.39
C VAL A 113 15.21 -9.02 5.55
N ILE A 114 14.26 -8.22 5.06
CA ILE A 114 13.17 -8.71 4.20
C ILE A 114 13.71 -9.26 2.89
N GLY A 115 14.60 -8.53 2.22
CA GLY A 115 15.24 -8.97 0.97
C GLY A 115 16.04 -10.27 1.15
N PHE A 116 16.78 -10.38 2.26
CA PHE A 116 17.47 -11.63 2.61
C PHE A 116 16.49 -12.79 2.80
N ALA A 117 15.37 -12.57 3.49
CA ALA A 117 14.34 -13.60 3.67
C ALA A 117 13.72 -14.06 2.34
N TYR A 118 13.48 -13.14 1.39
CA TYR A 118 13.02 -13.50 0.04
C TYR A 118 14.05 -14.30 -0.76
N CYS A 119 15.35 -14.03 -0.57
CA CYS A 119 16.42 -14.80 -1.20
C CYS A 119 16.48 -16.24 -0.65
N LEU A 120 16.20 -16.45 0.64
CA LEU A 120 16.15 -17.79 1.25
C LEU A 120 14.93 -18.59 0.79
N GLY A 121 13.79 -17.94 0.60
CA GLY A 121 12.53 -18.58 0.22
C GLY A 121 12.48 -18.95 -1.26
N ARG A 122 12.91 -20.16 -1.63
CA ARG A 122 12.91 -20.63 -3.03
C ARG A 122 11.54 -20.53 -3.74
N TRP A 123 10.43 -20.58 -2.99
CA TRP A 123 9.09 -20.46 -3.56
C TRP A 123 8.80 -19.06 -4.12
N TYR A 124 9.45 -18.00 -3.62
CA TYR A 124 9.30 -16.64 -4.15
C TYR A 124 9.82 -16.52 -5.59
N TRP A 125 10.67 -17.45 -6.01
CA TRP A 125 11.29 -17.48 -7.34
C TRP A 125 10.63 -18.52 -8.25
N ARG A 126 9.34 -18.81 -8.04
CA ARG A 126 8.54 -19.76 -8.83
C ARG A 126 7.12 -19.24 -9.07
N GLY A 127 6.59 -19.53 -10.25
CA GLY A 127 5.21 -19.23 -10.61
C GLY A 127 4.88 -17.73 -10.49
N GLN A 128 3.70 -17.43 -9.95
CA GLN A 128 3.18 -16.06 -9.83
C GLN A 128 4.04 -15.14 -8.94
N TYR A 129 4.82 -15.68 -8.00
CA TYR A 129 5.68 -14.86 -7.14
C TYR A 129 6.85 -14.20 -7.87
N VAL A 130 7.25 -14.71 -9.05
CA VAL A 130 8.32 -14.10 -9.84
C VAL A 130 7.96 -12.66 -10.20
N PHE A 131 6.71 -12.42 -10.61
CA PHE A 131 6.21 -11.07 -10.87
C PHE A 131 6.30 -10.17 -9.63
N ALA A 132 5.99 -10.71 -8.44
CA ALA A 132 6.14 -9.96 -7.20
C ALA A 132 7.59 -9.58 -6.92
N MET A 133 8.54 -10.49 -7.18
CA MET A 133 9.97 -10.19 -7.02
C MET A 133 10.45 -9.13 -8.01
N GLU A 134 10.02 -9.19 -9.28
CA GLU A 134 10.36 -8.17 -10.30
C GLU A 134 9.84 -6.77 -9.93
N VAL A 135 8.60 -6.69 -9.44
CA VAL A 135 8.02 -5.43 -8.95
C VAL A 135 8.80 -4.90 -7.75
N LEU A 136 9.11 -5.76 -6.78
CA LEU A 136 9.86 -5.37 -5.58
C LEU A 136 11.30 -4.97 -5.92
N GLU A 137 11.98 -5.69 -6.81
CA GLU A 137 13.31 -5.33 -7.30
C GLU A 137 13.33 -3.93 -7.93
N THR A 138 12.26 -3.57 -8.65
CA THR A 138 12.11 -2.25 -9.27
C THR A 138 11.79 -1.15 -8.25
N VAL A 139 10.88 -1.43 -7.31
CA VAL A 139 10.32 -0.41 -6.40
C VAL A 139 11.18 -0.21 -5.14
N VAL A 140 11.82 -1.25 -4.61
CA VAL A 140 12.60 -1.17 -3.37
C VAL A 140 13.73 -0.13 -3.45
N PRO A 141 14.54 -0.02 -4.52
CA PRO A 141 15.54 1.04 -4.63
C PRO A 141 14.94 2.44 -4.54
N VAL A 142 13.76 2.65 -5.15
CA VAL A 142 13.04 3.93 -5.08
C VAL A 142 12.57 4.22 -3.65
N LEU A 143 12.02 3.22 -2.95
CA LEU A 143 11.62 3.36 -1.55
C LEU A 143 12.81 3.57 -0.61
N PHE A 144 13.92 2.88 -0.87
CA PHE A 144 15.15 2.97 -0.11
C PHE A 144 15.75 4.38 -0.16
N LEU A 145 15.83 4.96 -1.36
CA LEU A 145 16.29 6.34 -1.55
C LEU A 145 15.23 7.35 -1.10
N GLY A 146 13.95 7.10 -1.39
CA GLY A 146 12.82 7.95 -1.01
C GLY A 146 12.62 8.06 0.51
N ALA A 147 13.08 7.08 1.28
CA ALA A 147 13.09 7.14 2.74
C ALA A 147 13.87 8.36 3.27
N ILE A 148 14.94 8.79 2.58
CA ILE A 148 15.77 9.93 3.01
C ILE A 148 14.95 11.23 3.04
N PRO A 149 14.42 11.75 1.91
CA PRO A 149 13.65 13.00 1.93
C PRO A 149 12.37 12.86 2.76
N TYR A 150 11.73 11.69 2.75
CA TYR A 150 10.50 11.49 3.52
C TYR A 150 10.73 11.57 5.03
N VAL A 151 11.72 10.86 5.57
CA VAL A 151 12.02 10.88 7.01
C VAL A 151 12.53 12.24 7.44
N LEU A 152 13.43 12.86 6.68
CA LEU A 152 13.93 14.21 6.98
C LEU A 152 12.82 15.27 6.98
N TRP A 153 11.84 15.15 6.09
CA TRP A 153 10.69 16.04 6.07
C TRP A 153 9.76 15.78 7.25
N LEU A 154 9.40 14.51 7.48
CA LEU A 154 8.42 14.11 8.48
C LEU A 154 8.91 14.40 9.91
N ASP A 155 10.17 14.09 10.24
CA ASP A 155 10.71 14.27 11.59
C ASP A 155 10.74 15.74 12.03
N ARG A 156 10.72 16.69 11.09
CA ARG A 156 10.63 18.12 11.40
C ARG A 156 9.29 18.50 12.01
N VAL A 157 8.23 17.80 11.65
CA VAL A 157 6.84 18.13 12.02
C VAL A 157 6.21 17.11 12.96
N LEU A 158 6.83 15.95 13.18
CA LEU A 158 6.35 15.02 14.20
C LEU A 158 6.48 15.64 15.60
N VAL A 159 5.50 15.40 16.47
CA VAL A 159 5.58 15.78 17.89
C VAL A 159 6.62 14.91 18.61
N ASN A 160 6.52 13.58 18.46
CA ASN A 160 7.52 12.62 18.92
C ASN A 160 8.18 11.93 17.72
N PRO A 161 9.41 12.32 17.33
CA PRO A 161 10.10 11.74 16.17
C PRO A 161 10.78 10.40 16.49
N ARG A 162 10.94 10.02 17.76
CA ARG A 162 11.53 8.73 18.17
C ARG A 162 10.46 7.63 18.15
N ASP A 163 10.12 7.17 16.95
CA ASP A 163 9.13 6.11 16.72
C ASP A 163 9.73 4.70 16.72
N ALA A 164 8.91 3.69 16.43
CA ALA A 164 9.31 2.28 16.42
C ALA A 164 10.51 2.01 15.48
N SER A 165 10.58 2.71 14.35
CA SER A 165 11.68 2.58 13.39
C SER A 165 12.96 3.22 13.90
N TRP A 166 12.86 4.33 14.63
CA TRP A 166 14.00 4.89 15.36
C TRP A 166 14.49 3.95 16.46
N HIS A 167 13.61 3.36 17.28
CA HIS A 167 14.00 2.43 18.34
C HIS A 167 14.69 1.18 17.78
N PHE A 168 14.23 0.67 16.64
CA PHE A 168 14.92 -0.43 15.94
C PHE A 168 16.31 -0.02 15.45
N GLY A 169 16.45 1.17 14.86
CA GLY A 169 17.75 1.73 14.48
C GLY A 169 18.69 1.92 15.68
N ALA A 170 18.19 2.48 16.78
CA ALA A 170 18.94 2.69 18.01
C ALA A 170 19.44 1.37 18.61
N MET A 171 18.61 0.32 18.59
CA MET A 171 19.00 -1.04 18.99
C MET A 171 20.16 -1.59 18.15
N LEU A 172 20.11 -1.43 16.83
CA LEU A 172 21.16 -1.92 15.92
C LEU A 172 22.47 -1.15 16.06
N ILE A 173 22.39 0.17 16.25
CA ILE A 173 23.56 1.04 16.39
C ILE A 173 24.17 0.91 17.80
N GLY A 174 23.36 0.62 18.82
CA GLY A 174 23.81 0.39 20.20
C GLY A 174 24.29 1.65 20.95
N ARG A 175 23.95 2.85 20.47
CA ARG A 175 24.42 4.13 21.05
C ARG A 175 23.39 4.83 21.94
N GLU A 176 22.11 4.70 21.62
CA GLU A 176 21.03 5.39 22.33
C GLU A 176 20.12 4.38 23.06
N PRO A 177 19.48 4.78 24.18
CA PRO A 177 18.52 3.92 24.86
C PRO A 177 17.32 3.64 23.96
N TRP A 178 16.91 2.38 23.89
CA TRP A 178 15.78 1.91 23.08
C TRP A 178 14.79 1.10 23.92
N GLU A 179 13.54 1.03 23.45
CA GLU A 179 12.47 0.32 24.14
C GLU A 179 12.12 -0.98 23.40
N ALA A 180 12.11 -2.11 24.11
CA ALA A 180 11.86 -3.41 23.49
C ALA A 180 10.44 -3.59 22.96
N ALA A 181 9.45 -2.93 23.59
CA ALA A 181 8.07 -2.92 23.11
C ALA A 181 7.96 -2.27 21.72
N GLU A 182 8.69 -1.18 21.51
CA GLU A 182 8.74 -0.45 20.24
C GLU A 182 9.43 -1.25 19.14
N VAL A 183 10.54 -1.91 19.45
CA VAL A 183 11.21 -2.84 18.52
C VAL A 183 10.29 -3.99 18.11
N LYS A 184 9.59 -4.60 19.07
CA LYS A 184 8.62 -5.66 18.78
C LYS A 184 7.49 -5.16 17.89
N ARG A 185 6.97 -3.95 18.13
CA ARG A 185 5.94 -3.32 17.30
C ARG A 185 6.42 -3.10 15.87
N HIS A 186 7.66 -2.61 15.71
CA HIS A 186 8.30 -2.46 14.39
C HIS A 186 8.42 -3.80 13.68
N ALA A 187 8.99 -4.82 14.36
CA ALA A 187 9.20 -6.14 13.78
C ALA A 187 7.89 -6.79 13.31
N LEU A 188 6.84 -6.78 14.14
CA LEU A 188 5.53 -7.34 13.77
C LEU A 188 4.89 -6.60 12.60
N SER A 189 4.93 -5.26 12.62
CA SER A 189 4.36 -4.43 11.55
C SER A 189 5.03 -4.71 10.20
N TRP A 190 6.36 -4.84 10.20
CA TRP A 190 7.13 -5.11 8.99
C TRP A 190 7.08 -6.56 8.55
N LEU A 191 6.93 -7.52 9.47
CA LEU A 191 6.70 -8.92 9.13
C LEU A 191 5.39 -9.09 8.36
N VAL A 192 4.30 -8.49 8.85
CA VAL A 192 3.00 -8.53 8.17
C VAL A 192 3.11 -7.89 6.78
N LYS A 193 3.72 -6.69 6.68
CA LYS A 193 3.92 -6.01 5.40
C LYS A 193 4.77 -6.82 4.43
N GLY A 194 5.91 -7.32 4.87
CA GLY A 194 6.82 -8.12 4.05
C GLY A 194 6.16 -9.40 3.53
N PHE A 195 5.36 -10.08 4.35
CA PHE A 195 4.66 -11.28 3.90
C PHE A 195 3.51 -10.95 2.93
N PHE A 196 2.56 -10.11 3.36
CA PHE A 196 1.33 -9.88 2.60
C PHE A 196 1.55 -9.04 1.34
N CYS A 197 2.50 -8.10 1.31
CA CYS A 197 2.74 -7.32 0.09
C CYS A 197 3.20 -8.22 -1.06
N ALA A 198 4.18 -9.11 -0.83
CA ALA A 198 4.64 -10.03 -1.87
C ALA A 198 3.52 -10.98 -2.34
N PHE A 199 2.71 -11.48 -1.40
CA PHE A 199 1.54 -12.32 -1.74
C PHE A 199 0.53 -11.57 -2.59
N MET A 200 0.10 -10.38 -2.18
CA MET A 200 -0.89 -9.59 -2.92
C MET A 200 -0.38 -9.22 -4.31
N ILE A 201 0.86 -8.76 -4.47
CA ILE A 201 1.44 -8.46 -5.79
C ILE A 201 1.38 -9.70 -6.71
N SER A 202 1.64 -10.89 -6.17
CA SER A 202 1.69 -12.11 -6.99
C SER A 202 0.33 -12.51 -7.56
N ILE A 203 -0.77 -12.26 -6.84
CA ILE A 203 -2.12 -12.72 -7.23
C ILE A 203 -2.93 -11.67 -7.99
N VAL A 204 -2.61 -10.38 -7.83
CA VAL A 204 -3.33 -9.25 -8.46
C VAL A 204 -3.49 -9.40 -9.98
N PRO A 205 -2.44 -9.75 -10.76
CA PRO A 205 -2.55 -9.86 -12.21
C PRO A 205 -3.59 -10.87 -12.69
N GLY A 206 -3.68 -12.03 -12.01
CA GLY A 206 -4.59 -13.10 -12.39
C GLY A 206 -6.06 -12.67 -12.26
N GLY A 207 -6.43 -12.20 -11.07
CA GLY A 207 -7.80 -11.74 -10.81
C GLY A 207 -8.20 -10.53 -11.67
N PHE A 208 -7.28 -9.59 -11.86
CA PHE A 208 -7.54 -8.42 -12.71
C PHE A 208 -7.77 -8.80 -14.18
N GLY A 209 -6.89 -9.63 -14.75
CA GLY A 209 -7.00 -10.04 -16.15
C GLY A 209 -8.27 -10.86 -16.42
N ALA A 210 -8.74 -11.65 -15.47
CA ALA A 210 -9.99 -12.40 -15.60
C ALA A 210 -11.22 -11.46 -15.66
N VAL A 211 -11.28 -10.46 -14.76
CA VAL A 211 -12.36 -9.46 -14.75
C VAL A 211 -12.35 -8.56 -15.99
N VAL A 212 -11.16 -8.20 -16.51
CA VAL A 212 -11.06 -7.37 -17.72
C VAL A 212 -11.47 -8.14 -18.97
N ARG A 213 -11.05 -9.40 -19.13
CA ARG A 213 -11.36 -10.21 -20.31
C ARG A 213 -12.79 -10.74 -20.35
N PHE A 214 -13.46 -10.84 -19.21
CA PHE A 214 -14.76 -11.48 -19.11
C PHE A 214 -15.78 -10.93 -20.13
N ASP A 215 -16.46 -11.82 -20.84
CA ASP A 215 -17.48 -11.47 -21.85
C ASP A 215 -18.89 -11.40 -21.23
N TRP A 216 -19.42 -10.18 -21.11
CA TRP A 216 -20.75 -9.95 -20.54
C TRP A 216 -21.91 -10.48 -21.38
N SER A 217 -21.69 -10.81 -22.66
CA SER A 217 -22.75 -11.33 -23.53
C SER A 217 -23.19 -12.75 -23.12
N HIS A 218 -22.30 -13.54 -22.51
CA HIS A 218 -22.56 -14.90 -22.06
C HIS A 218 -22.92 -15.01 -20.57
N ALA A 219 -22.72 -13.93 -19.81
CA ALA A 219 -22.87 -13.89 -18.34
C ALA A 219 -24.23 -14.37 -17.84
N PHE A 220 -25.31 -14.10 -18.57
CA PHE A 220 -26.66 -14.51 -18.15
C PHE A 220 -27.08 -15.88 -18.69
N HIS A 221 -26.25 -16.49 -19.53
CA HIS A 221 -26.50 -17.80 -20.15
C HIS A 221 -25.74 -18.94 -19.47
N ASP A 222 -24.64 -18.65 -18.77
CA ASP A 222 -23.91 -19.59 -17.93
C ASP A 222 -23.81 -19.10 -16.46
N PRO A 223 -24.64 -19.63 -15.54
CA PRO A 223 -24.62 -19.21 -14.14
C PRO A 223 -23.33 -19.60 -13.41
N VAL A 224 -22.59 -20.62 -13.87
CA VAL A 224 -21.32 -21.04 -13.25
C VAL A 224 -20.22 -20.05 -13.60
N GLU A 225 -20.18 -19.62 -14.86
CA GLU A 225 -19.23 -18.60 -15.31
C GLU A 225 -19.48 -17.26 -14.61
N PHE A 226 -20.75 -16.87 -14.47
CA PHE A 226 -21.12 -15.65 -13.75
C PHE A 226 -20.77 -15.70 -12.27
N ALA A 227 -21.03 -16.83 -11.59
CA ALA A 227 -20.63 -17.00 -10.19
C ALA A 227 -19.11 -16.93 -10.03
N SER A 228 -18.36 -17.51 -10.96
CA SER A 228 -16.89 -17.46 -10.98
C SER A 228 -16.39 -16.02 -11.13
N LEU A 229 -16.98 -15.24 -12.05
CA LEU A 229 -16.68 -13.82 -12.20
C LEU A 229 -16.94 -13.02 -10.91
N LEU A 230 -18.08 -13.24 -10.25
CA LEU A 230 -18.41 -12.51 -9.02
C LEU A 230 -17.39 -12.80 -7.92
N ILE A 231 -16.95 -14.06 -7.81
CA ILE A 231 -15.91 -14.47 -6.86
C ILE A 231 -14.58 -13.79 -7.20
N GLU A 232 -14.15 -13.83 -8.47
CA GLU A 232 -12.92 -13.18 -8.93
C GLU A 232 -12.96 -11.67 -8.72
N THR A 233 -14.10 -11.04 -8.99
CA THR A 233 -14.32 -9.60 -8.77
C THR A 233 -14.22 -9.26 -7.29
N MET A 234 -14.82 -10.07 -6.41
CA MET A 234 -14.73 -9.89 -4.96
C MET A 234 -13.27 -9.98 -4.49
N PHE A 235 -12.52 -11.01 -4.91
CA PHE A 235 -11.11 -11.17 -4.56
C PHE A 235 -10.24 -10.06 -5.13
N MET A 236 -10.46 -9.64 -6.37
CA MET A 236 -9.72 -8.53 -6.98
C MET A 236 -9.95 -7.24 -6.18
N ILE A 237 -11.19 -6.93 -5.79
CA ILE A 237 -11.51 -5.76 -4.97
C ILE A 237 -10.83 -5.87 -3.61
N ASP A 238 -10.98 -7.00 -2.92
CA ASP A 238 -10.37 -7.23 -1.60
C ASP A 238 -8.85 -7.00 -1.65
N VAL A 239 -8.17 -7.67 -2.57
CA VAL A 239 -6.71 -7.59 -2.70
C VAL A 239 -6.26 -6.19 -3.10
N GLN A 240 -6.89 -5.55 -4.09
CA GLN A 240 -6.49 -4.22 -4.55
C GLN A 240 -6.67 -3.16 -3.44
N ILE A 241 -7.82 -3.16 -2.76
CA ILE A 241 -8.12 -2.17 -1.72
C ILE A 241 -7.29 -2.43 -0.45
N ALA A 242 -7.17 -3.69 -0.02
CA ALA A 242 -6.33 -4.05 1.12
C ALA A 242 -4.86 -3.69 0.87
N MET A 243 -4.37 -3.92 -0.34
CA MET A 243 -2.99 -3.63 -0.72
C MET A 243 -2.66 -2.14 -0.63
N VAL A 244 -3.57 -1.24 -1.04
CA VAL A 244 -3.40 0.20 -0.80
C VAL A 244 -3.21 0.47 0.69
N GLY A 245 -4.05 -0.13 1.53
CA GLY A 245 -3.96 0.02 2.99
C GLY A 245 -2.58 -0.37 3.54
N TYR A 246 -2.01 -1.48 3.08
CA TYR A 246 -0.69 -1.95 3.51
C TYR A 246 0.46 -1.07 3.00
N LEU A 247 0.41 -0.68 1.72
CA LEU A 247 1.45 0.11 1.08
C LEU A 247 1.51 1.55 1.61
N VAL A 248 0.35 2.15 1.87
CA VAL A 248 0.24 3.58 2.17
C VAL A 248 0.00 3.84 3.66
N THR A 249 0.61 3.01 4.51
CA THR A 249 0.62 3.13 5.99
C THR A 249 1.50 4.28 6.49
N MET A 250 1.16 5.51 6.09
CA MET A 250 1.92 6.73 6.37
C MET A 250 1.22 7.62 7.40
N LYS A 251 2.01 8.28 8.25
CA LYS A 251 1.53 9.23 9.28
C LYS A 251 0.63 10.35 8.73
N PRO A 252 0.95 11.01 7.59
CA PRO A 252 0.07 12.07 7.05
C PRO A 252 -1.31 11.57 6.59
N LEU A 253 -1.48 10.25 6.39
CA LEU A 253 -2.77 9.66 6.05
C LEU A 253 -3.53 9.13 7.27
N ASP A 254 -2.98 9.32 8.47
CA ASP A 254 -3.51 8.73 9.71
C ASP A 254 -3.70 7.19 9.63
N ALA A 255 -2.91 6.54 8.75
CA ALA A 255 -3.00 5.12 8.41
C ALA A 255 -1.90 4.28 9.09
N GLN A 256 -1.29 4.79 10.16
CA GLN A 256 -0.32 4.06 10.95
C GLN A 256 -0.97 2.83 11.62
N ILE A 257 -0.24 1.72 11.67
CA ILE A 257 -0.69 0.51 12.35
C ILE A 257 -0.79 0.80 13.85
N ARG A 258 -2.00 0.71 14.40
CA ARG A 258 -2.29 0.86 15.83
C ARG A 258 -2.33 -0.52 16.48
N THR A 259 -1.82 -0.62 17.70
CA THR A 259 -2.06 -1.79 18.53
C THR A 259 -3.51 -1.77 19.00
N ALA A 260 -4.22 -2.89 18.82
CA ALA A 260 -5.54 -3.12 19.39
C ALA A 260 -5.47 -3.31 20.91
#